data_AF-A0A8D0AWT4-F1
#
_entry.id   AF-A0A8D0AWT4-F1
#
_cell.length_a   1.000
_cell.length_b   1.000
_cell.length_c   1.000
_cell.angle_alpha   90.00
_cell.angle_beta   90.00
_cell.angle_gamma   90.00
#
_symmetry.space_group_name_H-M   'P 1'
#
loop_
_entity.id
_entity.type
_entity.pdbx_description
1 polymer ?
#
loop_
_entity_poly.entity_id
_entity_poly.type
_entity_poly.pdbx_seq_one_letter_code
_entity_poly.pdbx_strand_id
1 'polypeptide(L)'
;ISSRILSPSLSSLPLSHFQVFLSTELQALRILQFKKHKNSHLAKNDEIQQEIQAIVNVLGLPKSSPPSSDIPLLLSNIETKLKDTLSKIPNTCVGQPLLKTPLKPDQMEKLEKINESLCSEYECRRRMLMKRLDVTIQSFGWSDKAKTRTDDIARIYQPKRYGLSPKSTISVAHLLAAREDLSKIIRTSSGSTREKTICAINKV
;
A
#
# COMPACT_ATOMS: atom_id res chain seq x y z
N ILE A 1 -33.24 -31.38 -20.56
CA ILE A 1 -33.59 -31.91 -19.23
C ILE A 1 -33.90 -30.69 -18.35
N SER A 2 -35.07 -30.10 -18.54
CA SER A 2 -36.28 -30.37 -17.75
C SER A 2 -36.07 -30.06 -16.26
N SER A 3 -36.37 -28.81 -15.88
CA SER A 3 -37.27 -28.56 -14.75
C SER A 3 -37.70 -27.10 -14.79
N ARG A 4 -38.99 -26.91 -15.06
CA ARG A 4 -39.75 -25.71 -14.69
C ARG A 4 -39.52 -25.46 -13.21
N ILE A 5 -38.88 -24.35 -12.85
CA ILE A 5 -39.10 -23.76 -11.54
C ILE A 5 -40.21 -22.74 -11.74
N LEU A 6 -41.40 -23.20 -11.38
CA LEU A 6 -42.63 -22.44 -11.32
C LEU A 6 -42.38 -21.20 -10.46
N SER A 7 -42.42 -20.00 -11.06
CA SER A 7 -42.51 -18.75 -10.31
C SER A 7 -43.85 -18.76 -9.55
N PRO A 8 -43.87 -18.81 -8.20
CA PRO A 8 -45.11 -18.67 -7.49
C PRO A 8 -45.58 -17.21 -7.60
N SER A 9 -46.86 -17.01 -7.90
CA SER A 9 -47.49 -15.69 -7.91
C SER A 9 -47.20 -14.96 -6.60
N LEU A 10 -46.68 -13.74 -6.70
CA LEU A 10 -46.26 -12.89 -5.56
C LEU A 10 -47.40 -12.51 -4.59
N SER A 11 -48.64 -12.87 -4.90
CA SER A 11 -49.85 -12.38 -4.24
C SER A 11 -50.33 -13.20 -3.04
N SER A 12 -49.64 -14.26 -2.62
CA SER A 12 -50.13 -15.12 -1.51
C SER A 12 -49.06 -15.81 -0.65
N LEU A 13 -47.83 -15.29 -0.60
CA LEU A 13 -46.79 -15.83 0.29
C LEU A 13 -46.71 -15.01 1.60
N PRO A 14 -46.65 -15.64 2.78
CA PRO A 14 -46.52 -14.94 4.05
C PRO A 14 -45.25 -14.08 4.05
N LEU A 15 -45.33 -12.88 4.65
CA LEU A 15 -44.28 -11.85 4.67
C LEU A 15 -42.89 -12.42 5.06
N SER A 16 -42.87 -13.47 5.89
CA SER A 16 -41.67 -14.20 6.30
C SER A 16 -40.92 -14.87 5.13
N HIS A 17 -41.62 -15.46 4.17
CA HIS A 17 -41.01 -16.09 3.00
C HIS A 17 -40.38 -15.07 2.06
N PHE A 18 -41.03 -13.91 1.89
CA PHE A 18 -40.49 -12.83 1.07
C PHE A 18 -39.23 -12.20 1.69
N GLN A 19 -39.22 -12.04 3.03
CA GLN A 19 -38.05 -11.56 3.76
C GLN A 19 -36.86 -12.53 3.67
N VAL A 20 -37.13 -13.84 3.76
CA VAL A 20 -36.09 -14.88 3.59
C VAL A 20 -35.55 -14.82 2.16
N PHE A 21 -36.42 -14.75 1.16
CA PHE A 21 -36.01 -14.65 -0.25
C PHE A 21 -35.10 -13.44 -0.51
N LEU A 22 -35.52 -12.24 -0.10
CA LEU A 22 -34.72 -11.01 -0.22
C LEU A 22 -33.38 -11.11 0.52
N SER A 23 -33.34 -11.77 1.68
CA SER A 23 -32.11 -11.97 2.44
C SER A 23 -31.12 -12.88 1.70
N THR A 24 -31.60 -13.96 1.08
CA THR A 24 -30.77 -14.84 0.23
C THR A 24 -30.30 -14.16 -1.05
N GLU A 25 -31.15 -13.37 -1.72
CA GLU A 25 -30.75 -12.60 -2.91
C GLU A 25 -29.69 -11.54 -2.56
N LEU A 26 -29.87 -10.84 -1.44
CA LEU A 26 -28.89 -9.87 -0.95
C LEU A 26 -27.56 -10.55 -0.58
N GLN A 27 -27.60 -11.72 0.06
CA GLN A 27 -26.41 -12.51 0.34
C GLN A 27 -25.72 -12.99 -0.95
N ALA A 28 -26.47 -13.47 -1.94
CA ALA A 28 -25.93 -13.87 -3.25
C ALA A 28 -25.27 -12.69 -3.96
N LEU A 29 -25.91 -11.52 -3.99
CA LEU A 29 -25.35 -10.28 -4.53
C LEU A 29 -24.08 -9.85 -3.79
N ARG A 30 -24.05 -9.92 -2.45
CA ARG A 30 -22.84 -9.63 -1.65
C ARG A 30 -21.71 -10.59 -1.98
N ILE A 31 -21.99 -11.88 -2.17
CA ILE A 31 -20.98 -12.89 -2.57
C ILE A 31 -20.46 -12.59 -3.98
N LEU A 32 -21.32 -12.22 -4.93
CA LEU A 32 -20.92 -11.84 -6.30
C LEU A 32 -20.07 -10.56 -6.31
N GLN A 33 -20.46 -9.55 -5.54
CA GLN A 33 -19.70 -8.30 -5.39
C GLN A 33 -18.35 -8.54 -4.72
N PHE A 34 -18.31 -9.38 -3.69
CA PHE A 34 -17.07 -9.78 -3.03
C PHE A 34 -16.17 -10.60 -3.97
N LYS A 35 -16.74 -11.47 -4.82
CA LYS A 35 -15.98 -12.23 -5.83
C LYS A 35 -15.42 -11.33 -6.94
N LYS A 36 -16.16 -10.30 -7.35
CA LYS A 36 -15.65 -9.23 -8.24
C LYS A 36 -14.47 -8.49 -7.59
N HIS A 37 -14.56 -8.16 -6.31
CA HIS A 37 -13.45 -7.58 -5.53
C HIS A 37 -12.27 -8.55 -5.34
N LYS A 38 -12.51 -9.86 -5.25
CA LYS A 38 -11.48 -10.89 -5.04
C LYS A 38 -10.73 -11.28 -6.32
N ASN A 39 -11.21 -10.87 -7.50
CA ASN A 39 -10.43 -10.89 -8.74
C ASN A 39 -9.31 -9.85 -8.67
N SER A 40 -8.33 -10.10 -7.82
CA SER A 40 -7.17 -9.25 -7.52
C SER A 40 -6.35 -8.86 -8.75
N HIS A 41 -6.52 -9.56 -9.87
CA HIS A 41 -5.86 -9.24 -11.14
C HIS A 41 -6.52 -8.08 -11.89
N LEU A 42 -7.84 -7.88 -11.78
CA LEU A 42 -8.53 -6.74 -12.40
C LEU A 42 -8.34 -5.45 -11.59
N ALA A 43 -8.43 -5.54 -10.26
CA ALA A 43 -8.23 -4.39 -9.37
C ALA A 43 -6.82 -3.78 -9.50
N LYS A 44 -5.78 -4.61 -9.63
CA LYS A 44 -4.41 -4.13 -9.88
C LYS A 44 -4.25 -3.42 -11.22
N ASN A 45 -4.90 -3.91 -12.27
CA ASN A 45 -4.87 -3.24 -13.56
C ASN A 45 -5.58 -1.89 -13.49
N ASP A 46 -6.72 -1.82 -12.81
CA ASP A 46 -7.44 -0.55 -12.60
C ASP A 46 -6.60 0.47 -11.80
N GLU A 47 -5.87 0.03 -10.77
CA GLU A 47 -4.95 0.90 -10.00
C GLU A 47 -3.81 1.44 -10.88
N ILE A 48 -3.15 0.59 -11.66
CA ILE A 48 -2.05 0.99 -12.56
C ILE A 48 -2.56 1.98 -13.63
N GLN A 49 -3.75 1.72 -14.20
CA GLN A 49 -4.36 2.63 -15.18
C GLN A 49 -4.71 3.98 -14.54
N GLN A 50 -5.20 4.00 -13.29
CA GLN A 50 -5.46 5.23 -12.56
C GLN A 50 -4.17 6.02 -12.29
N GLU A 51 -3.07 5.36 -11.92
CA GLU A 51 -1.78 6.02 -11.73
C GLU A 51 -1.24 6.63 -13.03
N ILE A 52 -1.27 5.87 -14.13
CA ILE A 52 -0.86 6.37 -15.44
C ILE A 52 -1.73 7.57 -15.85
N GLN A 53 -3.04 7.48 -15.65
CA GLN A 53 -3.96 8.58 -15.94
C GLN A 53 -3.68 9.81 -15.08
N ALA A 54 -3.32 9.64 -13.81
CA ALA A 54 -2.91 10.72 -12.93
C ALA A 54 -1.63 11.41 -13.45
N ILE A 55 -0.63 10.64 -13.88
CA ILE A 55 0.60 11.17 -14.48
C ILE A 55 0.29 11.97 -15.74
N VAL A 56 -0.55 11.44 -16.65
CA VAL A 56 -1.00 12.12 -17.87
C VAL A 56 -1.68 13.45 -17.56
N ASN A 57 -2.55 13.48 -16.54
CA ASN A 57 -3.25 14.69 -16.10
C ASN A 57 -2.26 15.74 -15.55
N VAL A 58 -1.29 15.32 -14.73
CA VAL A 58 -0.27 16.21 -14.15
C VAL A 58 0.64 16.80 -15.22
N LEU A 59 1.01 16.01 -16.23
CA LEU A 59 1.85 16.46 -17.34
C LEU A 59 1.08 17.26 -18.41
N GLY A 60 -0.24 17.40 -18.28
CA GLY A 60 -1.10 18.11 -19.22
C GLY A 60 -1.14 17.47 -20.60
N LEU A 61 -0.98 16.14 -20.68
CA LEU A 61 -1.06 15.39 -21.92
C LEU A 61 -2.52 15.14 -22.31
N PRO A 62 -2.85 15.11 -23.62
CA PRO A 62 -4.22 14.83 -24.06
C PRO A 62 -4.64 13.42 -23.61
N LYS A 63 -5.83 13.32 -23.02
CA LYS A 63 -6.41 12.03 -22.60
C LYS A 63 -6.69 11.18 -23.83
N SER A 64 -5.86 10.18 -24.09
CA SER A 64 -6.15 9.17 -25.12
C SER A 64 -7.24 8.21 -24.61
N SER A 65 -8.28 7.99 -25.43
CA SER A 65 -9.28 6.91 -25.31
C SER A 65 -9.42 6.27 -26.69
N PRO A 66 -9.65 4.93 -26.88
CA PRO A 66 -9.89 3.81 -25.95
C PRO A 66 -8.63 2.90 -25.69
N PRO A 67 -8.74 1.81 -24.89
CA PRO A 67 -7.68 1.33 -24.00
C PRO A 67 -6.89 0.08 -24.49
N SER A 68 -6.54 -0.05 -25.78
CA SER A 68 -6.01 -1.36 -26.24
C SER A 68 -4.84 -1.40 -27.21
N SER A 69 -4.27 -0.30 -27.69
CA SER A 69 -3.28 -0.45 -28.79
C SER A 69 -1.86 0.04 -28.53
N ASP A 70 -1.58 1.15 -27.83
CA ASP A 70 -0.17 1.58 -27.73
C ASP A 70 0.23 2.16 -26.37
N ILE A 71 0.29 1.30 -25.34
CA ILE A 71 0.99 1.60 -24.08
C ILE A 71 2.43 2.09 -24.33
N PRO A 72 3.21 1.51 -25.27
CA PRO A 72 4.56 2.00 -25.55
C PRO A 72 4.59 3.45 -26.07
N LEU A 73 3.62 3.83 -26.92
CA LEU A 73 3.52 5.19 -27.45
C LEU A 73 3.16 6.18 -26.34
N LEU A 74 2.23 5.81 -25.46
CA LEU A 74 1.86 6.62 -24.30
C LEU A 74 3.06 6.86 -23.37
N LEU A 75 3.82 5.80 -23.07
CA LEU A 75 5.02 5.90 -22.23
C LEU A 75 6.11 6.77 -22.88
N SER A 76 6.29 6.66 -24.20
CA SER A 76 7.20 7.53 -24.95
C SER A 76 6.78 9.01 -24.89
N ASN A 77 5.48 9.30 -25.03
CA ASN A 77 4.94 10.66 -24.90
C ASN A 77 5.11 11.22 -23.48
N ILE A 78 4.97 10.37 -22.46
CA ILE A 78 5.24 10.74 -21.07
C ILE A 78 6.74 11.04 -20.88
N GLU A 79 7.62 10.20 -21.40
CA GLU A 79 9.08 10.37 -21.30
C GLU A 79 9.55 11.67 -21.97
N THR A 80 9.07 11.98 -23.17
CA THR A 80 9.43 13.21 -23.89
C THR A 80 8.98 14.45 -23.12
N LYS A 81 7.72 14.47 -22.68
CA LYS A 81 7.18 15.59 -21.88
C LYS A 81 7.91 15.75 -20.54
N LEU A 82 8.32 14.66 -19.91
CA LEU A 82 9.12 14.70 -18.69
C LEU A 82 10.50 15.31 -18.95
N LYS A 83 11.18 14.94 -20.04
CA LYS A 83 12.47 15.55 -20.41
C LYS A 83 12.32 17.05 -20.71
N ASP A 84 11.25 17.45 -21.39
CA ASP A 84 10.97 18.86 -21.73
C ASP A 84 10.61 19.71 -20.51
N THR A 85 9.94 19.12 -19.51
CA THR A 85 9.60 19.83 -18.27
C THR A 85 10.81 19.91 -17.35
N LEU A 86 11.60 18.83 -17.27
CA LEU A 86 12.82 18.80 -16.48
C LEU A 86 13.87 19.80 -16.97
N SER A 87 13.98 20.03 -18.29
CA SER A 87 14.91 21.03 -18.86
C SER A 87 14.55 22.48 -18.51
N LYS A 88 13.29 22.76 -18.14
CA LYS A 88 12.82 24.09 -17.73
C LYS A 88 12.99 24.36 -16.24
N ILE A 89 13.27 23.32 -15.45
CA ILE A 89 13.42 23.41 -14.00
C ILE A 89 14.91 23.58 -13.67
N PRO A 90 15.29 24.49 -12.74
CA PRO A 90 16.67 24.63 -12.33
C PRO A 90 17.21 23.31 -11.73
N ASN A 91 18.44 22.97 -12.08
CA ASN A 91 19.14 21.74 -11.69
C ASN A 91 19.26 21.49 -10.16
N THR A 92 18.87 22.47 -9.34
CA THR A 92 18.89 22.39 -7.88
C THR A 92 17.65 21.70 -7.31
N CYS A 93 16.54 21.61 -8.06
CA CYS A 93 15.28 21.07 -7.52
C CYS A 93 15.21 19.54 -7.50
N VAL A 94 15.91 18.85 -8.42
CA VAL A 94 15.88 17.38 -8.53
C VAL A 94 17.30 16.84 -8.36
N GLY A 95 17.54 16.09 -7.29
CA GLY A 95 18.84 15.46 -7.03
C GLY A 95 19.24 14.45 -8.10
N GLN A 96 20.54 14.14 -8.17
CA GLN A 96 21.05 13.14 -9.11
C GLN A 96 20.57 11.73 -8.73
N PRO A 97 20.31 10.86 -9.72
CA PRO A 97 19.92 9.48 -9.45
C PRO A 97 21.05 8.75 -8.72
N LEU A 98 20.68 7.94 -7.73
CA LEU A 98 21.64 7.15 -6.95
C LEU A 98 22.31 6.09 -7.84
N LEU A 99 21.54 5.47 -8.72
CA LEU A 99 22.04 4.52 -9.71
C LEU A 99 22.37 5.26 -11.02
N LYS A 100 23.66 5.35 -11.34
CA LYS A 100 24.14 6.09 -12.53
C LYS A 100 24.34 5.21 -13.76
N THR A 101 24.56 3.92 -13.54
CA THR A 101 24.84 2.96 -14.61
C THR A 101 23.57 2.24 -15.04
N PRO A 102 23.32 2.10 -16.36
CA PRO A 102 22.21 1.27 -16.84
C PRO A 102 22.47 -0.19 -16.47
N LEU A 103 21.42 -0.88 -16.02
CA LEU A 103 21.48 -2.29 -15.65
C LEU A 103 21.22 -3.18 -16.87
N LYS A 104 22.06 -4.21 -17.05
CA LYS A 104 21.79 -5.29 -17.99
C LYS A 104 20.68 -6.22 -17.46
N PRO A 105 19.98 -6.98 -18.33
CA PRO A 105 18.95 -7.92 -17.89
C PRO A 105 19.41 -8.89 -16.79
N ASP A 106 20.60 -9.49 -16.94
CA ASP A 106 21.17 -10.40 -15.93
C ASP A 106 21.46 -9.71 -14.59
N GLN A 107 21.79 -8.41 -14.62
CA GLN A 107 22.02 -7.62 -13.41
C GLN A 107 20.71 -7.25 -12.73
N MET A 108 19.66 -7.00 -13.52
CA MET A 108 18.31 -6.74 -13.02
C MET A 108 17.76 -7.94 -12.27
N GLU A 109 17.90 -9.15 -12.83
CA GLU A 109 17.47 -10.39 -12.17
C GLU A 109 18.22 -10.61 -10.84
N LYS A 110 19.53 -10.36 -10.82
CA LYS A 110 20.32 -10.43 -9.57
C LYS A 110 19.85 -9.40 -8.54
N LEU A 111 19.55 -8.19 -8.98
CA LEU A 111 19.06 -7.12 -8.11
C LEU A 111 17.69 -7.46 -7.51
N GLU A 112 16.79 -8.07 -8.28
CA GLU A 112 15.51 -8.56 -7.79
C GLU A 112 15.69 -9.63 -6.70
N LYS A 113 16.58 -10.59 -6.90
CA LYS A 113 16.91 -11.61 -5.89
C LYS A 113 17.46 -11.01 -4.60
N ILE A 114 18.33 -9.99 -4.72
CA ILE A 114 18.85 -9.25 -3.57
C ILE A 114 17.70 -8.53 -2.84
N ASN A 115 16.83 -7.84 -3.58
CA ASN A 115 15.69 -7.14 -3.00
C ASN A 115 14.74 -8.10 -2.27
N GLU A 116 14.46 -9.27 -2.84
CA GLU A 116 13.62 -10.31 -2.22
C GLU A 116 14.25 -10.81 -0.91
N SER A 117 15.54 -11.14 -0.93
CA SER A 117 16.28 -11.58 0.27
C SER A 117 16.24 -10.51 1.37
N LEU A 118 16.55 -9.26 1.03
CA LEU A 118 16.51 -8.14 1.98
C LEU A 118 15.09 -7.92 2.51
N CYS A 119 14.08 -7.94 1.64
CA CYS A 119 12.69 -7.80 2.06
C CYS A 119 12.32 -8.88 3.09
N SER A 120 12.66 -10.15 2.85
CA SER A 120 12.41 -11.24 3.79
C SER A 120 13.07 -11.00 5.16
N GLU A 121 14.33 -10.56 5.18
CA GLU A 121 15.03 -10.22 6.43
C GLU A 121 14.37 -9.06 7.18
N TYR A 122 14.04 -7.97 6.47
CA TYR A 122 13.38 -6.81 7.06
C TYR A 122 11.98 -7.15 7.57
N GLU A 123 11.23 -8.01 6.88
CA GLU A 123 9.93 -8.49 7.35
C GLU A 123 10.06 -9.34 8.61
N CYS A 124 11.08 -10.19 8.70
CA CYS A 124 11.42 -10.92 9.92
C CYS A 124 11.70 -9.96 11.08
N ARG A 125 12.55 -8.96 10.84
CA ARG A 125 12.90 -7.94 11.84
C ARG A 125 11.68 -7.12 12.28
N ARG A 126 10.81 -6.73 11.34
CA ARG A 126 9.56 -5.99 11.64
C ARG A 126 8.62 -6.81 12.51
N ARG A 127 8.41 -8.10 12.19
CA ARG A 127 7.62 -9.01 13.05
C ARG A 127 8.15 -9.07 14.47
N MET A 128 9.47 -9.20 14.61
CA MET A 128 10.13 -9.26 15.92
C MET A 128 9.95 -7.96 16.71
N LEU A 129 10.14 -6.79 16.08
CA LEU A 129 9.94 -5.50 16.73
C LEU A 129 8.48 -5.26 17.12
N MET A 130 7.53 -5.63 16.26
CA MET A 130 6.10 -5.55 16.57
C MET A 130 5.75 -6.44 17.75
N LYS A 131 6.28 -7.68 17.80
CA LYS A 131 6.06 -8.58 18.93
C LYS A 131 6.69 -8.04 20.22
N ARG A 132 7.88 -7.45 20.14
CA ARG A 132 8.52 -6.77 21.30
C ARG A 132 7.65 -5.64 21.82
N LEU A 133 7.08 -4.83 20.92
CA LEU A 133 6.15 -3.77 21.28
C LEU A 133 4.91 -4.36 21.98
N ASP A 134 4.30 -5.41 21.42
CA ASP A 134 3.16 -6.10 22.02
C ASP A 134 3.47 -6.57 23.46
N VAL A 135 4.60 -7.26 23.65
CA VAL A 135 5.01 -7.78 24.96
C VAL A 135 5.34 -6.65 25.95
N THR A 136 5.91 -5.54 25.47
CA THR A 136 6.19 -4.36 26.30
C THR A 136 4.90 -3.70 26.79
N ILE A 137 3.87 -3.63 25.96
CA ILE A 137 2.56 -3.13 26.39
C ILE A 137 1.89 -4.10 27.36
N GLN A 138 1.99 -5.41 27.11
CA GLN A 138 1.45 -6.45 27.99
C GLN A 138 2.08 -6.44 29.39
N SER A 139 3.38 -6.12 29.51
CA SER A 139 4.07 -6.11 30.80
C SER A 139 3.55 -5.01 31.74
N PHE A 140 2.97 -3.92 31.22
CA PHE A 140 2.32 -2.92 32.07
C PHE A 140 1.18 -3.51 32.90
N GLY A 141 0.46 -4.50 32.35
CA GLY A 141 -0.62 -5.20 33.05
C GLY A 141 -0.19 -5.99 34.30
N TRP A 142 1.11 -6.07 34.58
CA TRP A 142 1.64 -6.74 35.78
C TRP A 142 1.62 -5.82 36.99
N SER A 143 1.53 -4.49 36.78
CA SER A 143 1.44 -3.51 37.87
C SER A 143 -0.01 -3.18 38.22
N ASP A 144 -0.34 -3.11 39.50
CA ASP A 144 -1.71 -2.82 39.95
C ASP A 144 -2.20 -1.43 39.51
N LYS A 145 -1.29 -0.46 39.46
CA LYS A 145 -1.58 0.90 38.94
C LYS A 145 -1.98 0.91 37.47
N ALA A 146 -1.37 0.08 36.63
CA ALA A 146 -1.67 0.08 35.20
C ALA A 146 -2.82 -0.87 34.82
N LYS A 147 -3.10 -1.92 35.62
CA LYS A 147 -4.29 -2.78 35.44
C LYS A 147 -5.58 -1.96 35.39
N THR A 148 -5.69 -0.94 36.25
CA THR A 148 -6.85 -0.03 36.28
C THR A 148 -6.98 0.89 35.04
N ARG A 149 -5.92 0.99 34.21
CA ARG A 149 -5.86 1.82 33.00
C ARG A 149 -5.72 1.00 31.72
N THR A 150 -5.97 -0.30 31.77
CA THR A 150 -5.77 -1.20 30.62
C THR A 150 -6.59 -0.76 29.41
N ASP A 151 -7.83 -0.31 29.62
CA ASP A 151 -8.72 0.15 28.55
C ASP A 151 -8.20 1.43 27.89
N ASP A 152 -7.68 2.38 28.68
CA ASP A 152 -7.06 3.59 28.15
C ASP A 152 -5.81 3.29 27.32
N ILE A 153 -4.98 2.35 27.78
CA ILE A 153 -3.80 1.88 27.06
C ILE A 153 -4.22 1.21 25.74
N ALA A 154 -5.20 0.31 25.78
CA ALA A 154 -5.70 -0.38 24.60
C ALA A 154 -6.29 0.60 23.58
N ARG A 155 -7.08 1.60 24.02
CA ARG A 155 -7.66 2.64 23.18
C ARG A 155 -6.61 3.39 22.36
N ILE A 156 -5.44 3.66 22.93
CA ILE A 156 -4.35 4.37 22.25
C ILE A 156 -3.48 3.41 21.43
N TYR A 157 -3.21 2.22 21.97
CA TYR A 157 -2.27 1.26 21.40
C TYR A 157 -2.84 0.57 20.16
N GLN A 158 -4.06 0.06 20.22
CA GLN A 158 -4.64 -0.79 19.16
C GLN A 158 -4.66 -0.10 17.80
N PRO A 159 -5.11 1.16 17.65
CA PRO A 159 -5.08 1.85 16.36
C PRO A 159 -3.68 1.95 15.77
N LYS A 160 -2.68 2.26 16.60
CA LYS A 160 -1.28 2.32 16.19
C LYS A 160 -0.78 0.94 15.78
N ARG A 161 -1.14 -0.10 16.54
CA ARG A 161 -0.73 -1.47 16.29
C ARG A 161 -1.31 -2.06 15.00
N TYR A 162 -2.55 -1.71 14.67
CA TYR A 162 -3.19 -2.10 13.40
C TYR A 162 -2.58 -1.38 12.19
N GLY A 163 -2.07 -0.16 12.37
CA GLY A 163 -1.33 0.55 11.33
C GLY A 163 0.06 -0.02 11.03
N LEU A 164 0.60 -0.88 11.90
CA LEU A 164 1.90 -1.52 11.69
C LEU A 164 1.74 -2.81 10.87
N SER A 165 2.51 -2.91 9.79
CA SER A 165 2.58 -4.10 8.95
C SER A 165 3.97 -4.70 8.97
N PRO A 166 4.10 -6.04 9.04
CA PRO A 166 5.38 -6.68 8.89
C PRO A 166 5.92 -6.57 7.46
N LYS A 167 5.03 -6.42 6.45
CA LYS A 167 5.39 -6.47 5.02
C LYS A 167 6.33 -5.35 4.63
N SER A 168 7.31 -5.65 3.79
CA SER A 168 8.15 -4.63 3.15
C SER A 168 7.35 -3.91 2.06
N THR A 169 7.52 -2.59 1.97
CA THR A 169 6.94 -1.76 0.89
C THR A 169 7.99 -1.39 -0.15
N ILE A 170 9.24 -1.86 0.03
CA ILE A 170 10.36 -1.51 -0.84
C ILE A 170 10.41 -2.47 -2.02
N SER A 171 10.60 -1.91 -3.21
CA SER A 171 10.73 -2.64 -4.47
C SER A 171 11.89 -2.07 -5.29
N VAL A 172 12.29 -2.76 -6.36
CA VAL A 172 13.32 -2.29 -7.28
C VAL A 172 12.97 -0.91 -7.87
N ALA A 173 11.68 -0.61 -8.07
CA ALA A 173 11.24 0.72 -8.52
C ALA A 173 11.64 1.83 -7.55
N HIS A 174 11.60 1.58 -6.24
CA HIS A 174 12.03 2.55 -5.22
C HIS A 174 13.54 2.81 -5.30
N LEU A 175 14.33 1.79 -5.63
CA LEU A 175 15.77 1.94 -5.85
C LEU A 175 16.07 2.73 -7.12
N LEU A 176 15.33 2.50 -8.21
CA LEU A 176 15.48 3.27 -9.45
C LEU A 176 15.05 4.74 -9.28
N ALA A 177 14.05 5.00 -8.43
CA ALA A 177 13.63 6.35 -8.09
C ALA A 177 14.56 7.04 -7.07
N ALA A 178 15.45 6.29 -6.40
CA ALA A 178 16.30 6.80 -5.34
C ALA A 178 17.30 7.84 -5.86
N ARG A 179 17.50 8.90 -5.07
CA ARG A 179 18.44 9.99 -5.35
C ARG A 179 19.61 9.94 -4.36
N GLU A 180 20.68 10.66 -4.69
CA GLU A 180 21.93 10.66 -3.90
C GLU A 180 21.72 11.09 -2.43
N ASP A 181 20.72 11.89 -2.13
CA ASP A 181 20.38 12.30 -0.77
C ASP A 181 19.95 11.13 0.12
N LEU A 182 19.30 10.10 -0.44
CA LEU A 182 18.92 8.89 0.29
C LEU A 182 20.13 8.02 0.69
N SER A 183 21.30 8.23 0.08
CA SER A 183 22.53 7.53 0.49
C SER A 183 23.17 8.09 1.75
N LYS A 184 22.70 9.26 2.24
CA LYS A 184 23.25 9.90 3.43
C LYS A 184 22.82 9.15 4.68
N ILE A 185 23.75 8.41 5.28
CA ILE A 185 23.54 7.73 6.56
C ILE A 185 23.55 8.77 7.68
N ILE A 186 22.36 9.09 8.20
CA ILE A 186 22.22 9.97 9.36
C ILE A 186 22.35 9.13 10.63
N ARG A 187 23.28 9.53 11.51
CA ARG A 187 23.40 8.91 12.84
C ARG A 187 22.11 9.13 13.63
N THR A 188 21.46 8.04 14.00
CA THR A 188 20.24 8.06 14.83
C THR A 188 20.51 8.55 16.26
N SER A 189 21.76 8.56 16.70
CA SER A 189 22.20 9.12 17.99
C SER A 189 22.58 10.61 17.94
N SER A 190 22.42 11.29 16.80
CA SER A 190 22.72 12.72 16.68
C SER A 190 21.82 13.58 17.58
N GLY A 191 22.36 14.70 18.08
CA GLY A 191 21.61 15.66 18.93
C GLY A 191 20.29 16.08 18.30
N SER A 192 20.29 16.41 17.01
CA SER A 192 19.10 16.79 16.23
C SER A 192 18.03 15.70 16.16
N THR A 193 18.40 14.43 16.28
CA THR A 193 17.44 13.32 16.32
C THR A 193 16.89 13.14 17.74
N ARG A 194 17.73 13.34 18.77
CA ARG A 194 17.32 13.23 20.17
C ARG A 194 16.40 14.38 20.60
N GLU A 195 16.59 15.58 20.06
CA GLU A 195 15.68 16.73 20.24
C GLU A 195 14.23 16.38 19.87
N LYS A 196 14.04 15.56 18.82
CA LYS A 196 12.71 15.10 18.40
C LYS A 196 12.10 14.04 19.33
N THR A 197 12.87 13.52 20.28
CA THR A 197 12.43 12.54 21.29
C THR A 197 12.27 13.16 22.68
N ILE A 198 12.32 14.49 22.77
CA ILE A 198 12.05 15.21 24.01
C ILE A 198 10.60 14.96 24.41
N CYS A 199 10.41 14.55 25.67
CA CYS A 199 9.10 14.46 26.27
C CYS A 199 9.20 14.79 27.76
N ALA A 200 8.05 14.90 28.44
CA ALA A 200 8.01 15.23 29.87
C ALA A 200 8.89 14.29 30.74
N ILE A 201 9.13 13.08 30.27
CA ILE A 201 9.95 12.04 30.92
C ILE A 201 11.40 12.06 30.42
N ASN A 202 11.61 12.24 29.11
CA ASN A 202 12.93 12.26 28.49
C ASN A 202 13.35 13.70 28.16
N LYS A 203 14.08 14.33 29.08
CA LYS A 203 14.68 15.65 28.87
C LYS A 203 16.05 15.43 28.24
N VAL A 204 16.13 15.58 26.92
CA VAL A 204 17.38 15.53 26.14
C VAL A 204 18.01 16.91 26.14
#